data_AF-A0A060TGG2-F1
#
_entry.id   AF-A0A060TGG2-F1
#
_cell.length_a   1.000
_cell.length_b   1.000
_cell.length_c   1.000
_cell.angle_alpha   90.00
_cell.angle_beta   90.00
_cell.angle_gamma   90.00
#
_symmetry.space_group_name_H-M   'P 1'
#
loop_
_entity.id
_entity.type
_entity.pdbx_description
1 polymer ?
#
loop_
_entity_poly.entity_id
_entity_poly.type
_entity_poly.pdbx_seq_one_letter_code
_entity_poly.pdbx_strand_id
1 'polypeptide(L)'
;MRFSLTCLGRKKPRLLASEILKNVEALKTPAKPLRSQEAEFIQAPDLSVNPFFQQLPPTLANFFKKYPPAPFRKYADKPVATNAEDANPFLPNKNPVTGRYAAPKYSLRRQSDLYKAAYRFGIAHLLPKLGNNKKFYEDKHLNKTPVRGSVMFKLTKGERTKDSRIQEVNEALSKADEIIAEHRGRAYRRKLERKSQQTTPWF
;
A
#
# COMPACT_ATOMS: atom_id res chain seq x y z
N MET A 1 -19.32 -49.46 36.57
CA MET A 1 -18.58 -49.76 37.83
C MET A 1 -17.36 -50.60 37.50
N ARG A 2 -16.16 -50.08 37.74
CA ARG A 2 -14.93 -50.82 38.12
C ARG A 2 -13.79 -49.80 38.28
N PHE A 3 -13.65 -49.29 39.51
CA PHE A 3 -12.47 -48.57 39.95
C PHE A 3 -11.41 -49.62 40.32
N SER A 4 -10.22 -49.56 39.71
CA SER A 4 -9.04 -50.31 40.18
C SER A 4 -8.10 -49.35 40.90
N LEU A 5 -7.96 -49.55 42.20
CA LEU A 5 -6.87 -49.05 43.03
C LEU A 5 -5.57 -49.80 42.71
N THR A 6 -4.47 -49.08 42.53
CA THR A 6 -3.15 -49.53 43.01
C THR A 6 -2.34 -48.33 43.49
N CYS A 7 -2.32 -48.16 44.81
CA CYS A 7 -1.30 -47.43 45.55
C CYS A 7 0.04 -48.18 45.47
N LEU A 8 1.14 -47.48 45.23
CA LEU A 8 2.48 -47.84 45.72
C LEU A 8 3.37 -46.58 45.70
N GLY A 9 3.39 -45.88 46.83
CA GLY A 9 4.33 -44.79 47.06
C GLY A 9 5.77 -45.30 47.03
N ARG A 10 6.58 -44.81 46.10
CA ARG A 10 8.01 -45.08 46.06
C ARG A 10 8.69 -44.33 47.21
N LYS A 11 9.18 -45.05 48.23
CA LYS A 11 10.10 -44.48 49.22
C LYS A 11 11.41 -44.10 48.49
N LYS A 12 11.88 -42.87 48.68
CA LYS A 12 13.18 -42.43 48.16
C LYS A 12 14.29 -43.28 48.79
N PRO A 13 15.29 -43.75 48.03
CA PRO A 13 16.42 -44.47 48.61
C PRO A 13 17.16 -43.56 49.60
N ARG A 14 17.50 -44.09 50.76
CA ARG A 14 18.39 -43.41 51.71
C ARG A 14 19.79 -43.41 51.11
N LEU A 15 20.35 -42.23 50.90
CA LEU A 15 21.73 -42.05 50.44
C LEU A 15 22.68 -42.73 51.43
N LEU A 16 23.71 -43.40 50.91
CA LEU A 16 24.72 -44.06 51.74
C LEU A 16 25.58 -43.00 52.43
N ALA A 17 26.08 -43.30 53.63
CA ALA A 17 26.86 -42.34 54.45
C ALA A 17 28.08 -41.75 53.70
N SER A 18 28.62 -42.49 52.73
CA SER A 18 29.71 -42.05 51.84
C SER A 18 29.31 -40.93 50.87
N GLU A 19 28.05 -40.83 50.48
CA GLU A 19 27.53 -39.75 49.61
C GLU A 19 27.29 -38.46 50.40
N ILE A 20 26.93 -38.58 51.68
CA ILE A 20 26.76 -37.43 52.58
C ILE A 20 28.12 -36.76 52.84
N LEU A 21 29.19 -37.54 53.06
CA LEU A 21 30.53 -36.99 53.33
C LEU A 21 31.13 -36.26 52.11
N LYS A 22 30.90 -36.76 50.89
CA LYS A 22 31.33 -36.07 49.65
C LYS A 22 30.66 -34.70 49.45
N ASN A 23 29.41 -34.56 49.89
CA ASN A 23 28.68 -33.29 49.81
C ASN A 23 29.13 -32.29 50.89
N VAL A 24 29.65 -32.76 52.03
CA VAL A 24 30.18 -31.91 53.11
C VAL A 24 31.54 -31.31 52.74
N GLU A 25 32.40 -32.07 52.05
CA GLU A 25 33.68 -31.54 51.55
C GLU A 25 33.50 -30.50 50.44
N ALA A 26 32.46 -30.62 49.61
CA ALA A 26 32.14 -29.67 48.55
C ALA A 26 31.69 -28.28 49.06
N LEU A 27 31.30 -28.16 50.33
CA LEU A 27 30.89 -26.89 50.94
C LEU A 27 32.03 -26.15 51.67
N LYS A 28 33.25 -26.71 51.67
CA LYS A 28 34.40 -26.10 52.35
C LYS A 28 35.29 -25.34 51.37
N THR A 29 34.72 -24.35 50.68
CA THR A 29 35.49 -23.30 50.02
C THR A 29 35.68 -22.15 51.02
N PRO A 30 36.91 -21.60 51.19
CA PRO A 30 37.13 -20.47 52.07
C PRO A 30 36.40 -19.25 51.49
N ALA A 31 35.58 -18.61 52.32
CA ALA A 31 34.88 -17.37 51.99
C ALA A 31 35.87 -16.32 51.48
N LYS A 32 35.70 -15.93 50.21
CA LYS A 32 36.39 -14.79 49.62
C LYS A 32 35.94 -13.54 50.40
N PRO A 33 36.87 -12.75 50.97
CA PRO A 33 36.47 -11.59 51.76
C PRO A 33 35.76 -10.56 50.88
N LEU A 34 34.59 -10.13 51.34
CA LEU A 34 33.81 -9.00 50.83
C LEU A 34 34.67 -7.74 50.97
N ARG A 35 35.43 -7.41 49.91
CA ARG A 35 36.09 -6.13 49.78
C ARG A 35 35.08 -5.14 49.23
N SER A 36 34.63 -4.28 50.14
CA SER A 36 34.00 -2.99 49.91
C SER A 36 34.67 -2.21 48.78
N GLN A 37 34.05 -2.26 47.60
CA GLN A 37 34.10 -1.21 46.57
C GLN A 37 32.72 -1.17 45.90
N GLU A 38 31.74 -0.68 46.66
CA GLU A 38 30.62 0.06 46.08
C GLU A 38 31.21 1.32 45.47
N ALA A 39 31.58 1.25 44.19
CA ALA A 39 31.84 2.34 43.25
C ALA A 39 32.89 1.85 42.25
N GLU A 40 32.49 1.00 41.30
CA GLU A 40 33.10 1.02 39.97
C GLU A 40 32.11 0.34 39.02
N PHE A 41 31.67 1.13 38.05
CA PHE A 41 31.14 0.68 36.77
C PHE A 41 29.73 0.04 36.78
N ILE A 42 28.70 0.90 36.83
CA ILE A 42 27.59 0.71 35.89
C ILE A 42 28.28 0.66 34.51
N GLN A 43 28.38 -0.52 33.92
CA GLN A 43 28.75 -0.63 32.50
C GLN A 43 27.76 0.27 31.78
N ALA A 44 28.24 1.45 31.35
CA ALA A 44 27.52 2.30 30.44
C ALA A 44 26.99 1.39 29.32
N PRO A 45 25.70 1.45 28.96
CA PRO A 45 25.22 0.69 27.83
C PRO A 45 26.13 1.06 26.67
N ASP A 46 26.85 0.07 26.14
CA ASP A 46 27.62 0.23 24.94
C ASP A 46 26.74 0.99 23.92
N LEU A 47 27.17 2.19 23.55
CA LEU A 47 26.47 3.08 22.62
C LEU A 47 26.39 2.47 21.20
N SER A 48 26.79 1.21 20.99
CA SER A 48 26.98 0.62 19.67
C SER A 48 25.75 0.00 19.01
N VAL A 49 24.66 -0.37 19.71
CA VAL A 49 23.43 -0.85 19.03
C VAL A 49 22.16 -0.48 19.81
N ASN A 50 21.43 0.53 19.32
CA ASN A 50 20.10 0.86 19.84
C ASN A 50 19.16 -0.37 19.74
N PRO A 51 18.54 -0.86 20.84
CA PRO A 51 17.70 -2.06 20.82
C PRO A 51 16.48 -1.94 19.90
N PHE A 52 15.96 -0.72 19.73
CA PHE A 52 14.85 -0.47 18.79
C PHE A 52 15.27 -0.67 17.33
N PHE A 53 16.54 -0.43 16.99
CA PHE A 53 17.05 -0.66 15.64
C PHE A 53 17.13 -2.17 15.32
N GLN A 54 17.37 -3.00 16.33
CA GLN A 54 17.39 -4.46 16.17
C GLN A 54 15.99 -5.03 15.91
N GLN A 55 14.94 -4.36 16.38
CA GLN A 55 13.54 -4.76 16.15
C GLN A 55 13.03 -4.42 14.74
N LEU A 56 13.78 -3.62 13.97
CA LEU A 56 13.39 -3.27 12.62
C LEU A 56 13.43 -4.49 11.68
N PRO A 57 12.57 -4.52 10.64
CA PRO A 57 12.65 -5.54 9.61
C PRO A 57 14.04 -5.55 8.98
N PRO A 58 14.63 -6.74 8.74
CA PRO A 58 16.01 -6.83 8.25
C PRO A 58 16.19 -6.13 6.90
N THR A 59 15.15 -6.09 6.07
CA THR A 59 15.15 -5.36 4.79
C THR A 59 15.36 -3.86 4.99
N LEU A 60 14.72 -3.27 5.99
CA LEU A 60 14.79 -1.85 6.31
C LEU A 60 16.10 -1.53 7.05
N ALA A 61 16.51 -2.38 7.99
CA ALA A 61 17.80 -2.25 8.68
C ALA A 61 18.98 -2.31 7.69
N ASN A 62 18.96 -3.26 6.74
CA ASN A 62 19.98 -3.36 5.69
C ASN A 62 19.97 -2.17 4.73
N PHE A 63 18.80 -1.57 4.49
CA PHE A 63 18.72 -0.33 3.71
C PHE A 63 19.45 0.80 4.43
N PHE A 64 19.17 1.05 5.71
CA PHE A 64 19.83 2.12 6.46
C PHE A 64 21.32 1.88 6.69
N LYS A 65 21.77 0.63 6.83
CA LYS A 65 23.21 0.29 6.84
C LYS A 65 23.90 0.73 5.55
N LYS A 66 23.24 0.59 4.40
CA LYS A 66 23.80 0.92 3.09
C LYS A 66 23.60 2.40 2.71
N TYR A 67 22.48 2.98 3.11
CA TYR A 67 22.06 4.35 2.80
C TYR A 67 21.68 5.05 4.11
N PRO A 68 22.65 5.62 4.84
CA PRO A 68 22.38 6.25 6.12
C PRO A 68 21.57 7.56 5.93
N PRO A 69 20.63 7.87 6.83
CA PRO A 69 19.84 9.11 6.78
C PRO A 69 20.66 10.32 7.25
N ALA A 70 20.05 11.52 7.23
CA ALA A 70 20.63 12.72 7.81
C ALA A 70 20.90 12.52 9.33
N PRO A 71 22.00 13.05 9.90
CA PRO A 71 22.93 14.04 9.35
C PRO A 71 24.04 13.48 8.45
N PHE A 72 24.22 12.16 8.36
CA PHE A 72 25.34 11.56 7.66
C PHE A 72 25.32 11.79 6.15
N ARG A 73 24.15 11.68 5.52
CA ARG A 73 24.01 11.88 4.07
C ARG A 73 22.65 12.48 3.75
N LYS A 74 22.66 13.48 2.88
CA LYS A 74 21.44 14.06 2.28
C LYS A 74 21.39 13.62 0.82
N TYR A 75 20.29 12.99 0.44
CA TYR A 75 20.07 12.51 -0.93
C TYR A 75 19.29 13.54 -1.73
N ALA A 76 19.58 13.63 -3.03
CA ALA A 76 18.90 14.54 -3.93
C ALA A 76 17.42 14.16 -4.17
N ASP A 77 16.58 15.19 -4.30
CA ASP A 77 15.15 15.05 -4.63
C ASP A 77 14.87 14.88 -6.14
N LYS A 78 15.91 15.11 -6.96
CA LYS A 78 15.87 15.09 -8.41
C LYS A 78 16.90 14.08 -8.92
N PRO A 79 16.72 13.50 -10.12
CA PRO A 79 17.71 12.60 -10.69
C PRO A 79 19.01 13.35 -10.95
N VAL A 80 20.12 12.81 -10.44
CA VAL A 80 21.47 13.38 -10.56
C VAL A 80 22.37 12.44 -11.37
N ALA A 81 23.66 12.74 -11.45
CA ALA A 81 24.64 11.86 -12.07
C ALA A 81 24.79 10.55 -11.26
N THR A 82 24.92 9.40 -11.94
CA THR A 82 25.02 8.08 -11.28
C THR A 82 26.20 7.96 -10.31
N ASN A 83 27.29 8.69 -10.57
CA ASN A 83 28.52 8.65 -9.76
C ASN A 83 28.50 9.63 -8.59
N ALA A 84 27.48 10.48 -8.48
CA ALA A 84 27.42 11.50 -7.45
C ALA A 84 27.16 10.88 -6.06
N GLU A 85 27.75 11.47 -5.03
CA GLU A 85 27.56 11.01 -3.65
C GLU A 85 26.16 11.33 -3.12
N ASP A 86 25.47 12.34 -3.63
CA ASP A 86 24.09 12.64 -3.24
C ASP A 86 23.05 11.82 -4.03
N ALA A 87 23.49 10.88 -4.88
CA ALA A 87 22.64 10.09 -5.74
C ALA A 87 21.61 9.26 -4.96
N ASN A 88 20.34 9.59 -5.16
CA ASN A 88 19.23 8.90 -4.53
C ASN A 88 19.06 7.47 -5.11
N PRO A 89 19.01 6.41 -4.27
CA PRO A 89 18.86 5.04 -4.73
C PRO A 89 17.48 4.71 -5.35
N PHE A 90 16.47 5.55 -5.14
CA PHE A 90 15.10 5.37 -5.61
C PHE A 90 14.82 6.04 -6.96
N LEU A 91 15.65 6.99 -7.36
CA LEU A 91 15.48 7.73 -8.62
C LEU A 91 16.33 7.10 -9.73
N PRO A 92 15.86 7.17 -10.99
CA PRO A 92 16.69 6.83 -12.14
C PRO A 92 17.72 7.94 -12.37
N ASN A 93 18.99 7.66 -12.04
CA ASN A 93 20.08 8.62 -12.19
C ASN A 93 20.70 8.55 -13.59
N LYS A 94 21.18 9.68 -14.11
CA LYS A 94 21.74 9.78 -15.46
C LYS A 94 23.23 9.44 -15.43
N ASN A 95 23.68 8.54 -16.31
CA ASN A 95 25.10 8.29 -16.46
C ASN A 95 25.75 9.47 -17.21
N PRO A 96 26.80 10.12 -16.66
CA PRO A 96 27.44 11.27 -17.30
C PRO A 96 28.14 10.91 -18.62
N VAL A 97 28.69 9.70 -18.75
CA VAL A 97 29.45 9.28 -19.94
C VAL A 97 28.51 8.90 -21.08
N THR A 98 27.52 8.05 -20.80
CA THR A 98 26.63 7.53 -21.86
C THR A 98 25.38 8.39 -22.08
N GLY A 99 25.09 9.33 -21.18
CA GLY A 99 23.89 10.15 -21.21
C GLY A 99 22.58 9.40 -20.94
N ARG A 100 22.62 8.07 -20.74
CA ARG A 100 21.44 7.23 -20.51
C ARG A 100 21.04 7.24 -19.04
N TYR A 101 19.74 7.13 -18.78
CA TYR A 101 19.23 6.92 -17.42
C TYR A 101 19.44 5.47 -17.00
N ALA A 102 20.14 5.28 -15.88
CA ALA A 102 20.23 3.99 -15.23
C ALA A 102 18.91 3.69 -14.50
N ALA A 103 18.51 2.43 -14.48
CA ALA A 103 17.41 1.99 -13.63
C ALA A 103 17.73 2.31 -12.15
N PRO A 104 16.71 2.64 -11.33
CA PRO A 104 16.93 2.92 -9.91
C PRO A 104 17.51 1.70 -9.21
N LYS A 105 18.39 1.92 -8.22
CA LYS A 105 19.04 0.82 -7.48
C LYS A 105 18.03 -0.06 -6.74
N TYR A 106 16.90 0.54 -6.32
CA TYR A 106 15.74 -0.18 -5.80
C TYR A 106 14.58 -0.01 -6.78
N SER A 107 13.97 -1.12 -7.19
CA SER A 107 12.77 -1.10 -8.02
C SER A 107 11.57 -0.51 -7.26
N LEU A 108 10.57 0.00 -7.99
CA LEU A 108 9.36 0.62 -7.39
C LEU A 108 8.64 -0.30 -6.39
N ARG A 109 8.68 -1.63 -6.59
CA ARG A 109 8.18 -2.60 -5.62
C ARG A 109 8.97 -2.53 -4.32
N ARG A 110 10.30 -2.69 -4.37
CA ARG A 110 11.18 -2.68 -3.20
C ARG A 110 11.12 -1.35 -2.46
N GLN A 111 11.03 -0.24 -3.18
CA GLN A 111 10.80 1.08 -2.61
C GLN A 111 9.50 1.12 -1.78
N SER A 112 8.43 0.50 -2.29
CA SER A 112 7.14 0.43 -1.60
C SER A 112 7.21 -0.44 -0.36
N ASP A 113 7.90 -1.58 -0.43
CA ASP A 113 8.05 -2.48 0.71
C ASP A 113 8.84 -1.78 1.84
N LEU A 114 9.92 -1.06 1.49
CA LEU A 114 10.68 -0.23 2.43
C LEU A 114 9.83 0.89 3.03
N TYR A 115 9.08 1.62 2.20
CA TYR A 115 8.23 2.70 2.68
C TYR A 115 7.13 2.19 3.60
N LYS A 116 6.43 1.11 3.25
CA LYS A 116 5.39 0.52 4.10
C LYS A 116 5.95 0.03 5.44
N ALA A 117 7.14 -0.60 5.42
CA ALA A 117 7.84 -0.97 6.64
C ALA A 117 8.16 0.28 7.47
N ALA A 118 8.80 1.30 6.89
CA ALA A 118 9.14 2.53 7.59
C ALA A 118 7.91 3.28 8.13
N TYR A 119 6.80 3.30 7.39
CA TYR A 119 5.53 3.88 7.81
C TYR A 119 4.96 3.17 9.05
N ARG A 120 5.02 1.83 9.10
CA ARG A 120 4.59 1.06 10.28
C ARG A 120 5.38 1.42 11.54
N PHE A 121 6.67 1.74 11.41
CA PHE A 121 7.54 2.14 12.52
C PHE A 121 7.63 3.66 12.72
N GLY A 122 6.88 4.47 11.97
CA GLY A 122 6.90 5.93 12.09
C GLY A 122 8.16 6.64 11.57
N ILE A 123 9.05 5.93 10.87
CA ILE A 123 10.35 6.42 10.39
C ILE A 123 10.39 6.70 8.87
N ALA A 124 9.22 6.91 8.25
CA ALA A 124 9.11 7.14 6.81
C ALA A 124 9.85 8.41 6.33
N HIS A 125 9.95 9.44 7.17
CA HIS A 125 10.62 10.70 6.86
C HIS A 125 12.15 10.58 6.73
N LEU A 126 12.75 9.50 7.24
CA LEU A 126 14.19 9.24 7.12
C LEU A 126 14.57 8.63 5.75
N LEU A 127 13.59 8.13 5.00
CA LEU A 127 13.84 7.60 3.67
C LEU A 127 14.08 8.74 2.68
N PRO A 128 14.93 8.53 1.65
CA PRO A 128 15.05 9.48 0.57
C PRO A 128 13.76 9.55 -0.24
N LYS A 129 13.58 10.64 -1.00
CA LYS A 129 12.40 10.86 -1.82
C LYS A 129 12.15 9.68 -2.76
N LEU A 130 10.91 9.20 -2.78
CA LEU A 130 10.50 8.06 -3.60
C LEU A 130 10.44 8.39 -5.10
N GLY A 131 10.61 7.35 -5.92
CA GLY A 131 10.39 7.46 -7.36
C GLY A 131 8.95 7.80 -7.72
N ASN A 132 8.77 8.54 -8.81
CA ASN A 132 7.48 8.91 -9.41
C ASN A 132 6.50 9.61 -8.45
N ASN A 133 7.01 10.28 -7.40
CA ASN A 133 6.21 10.94 -6.37
C ASN A 133 5.11 10.01 -5.80
N LYS A 134 5.44 8.74 -5.59
CA LYS A 134 4.49 7.72 -5.14
C LYS A 134 3.99 8.03 -3.73
N LYS A 135 2.67 8.14 -3.56
CA LYS A 135 1.98 8.39 -2.29
C LYS A 135 1.37 7.11 -1.72
N PHE A 136 1.22 7.04 -0.40
CA PHE A 136 0.67 5.88 0.32
C PHE A 136 -0.47 6.29 1.26
N TYR A 137 -1.32 5.33 1.63
CA TYR A 137 -2.36 5.47 2.65
C TYR A 137 -3.17 6.77 2.56
N GLU A 138 -3.18 7.57 3.63
CA GLU A 138 -3.91 8.84 3.77
C GLU A 138 -3.50 9.86 2.71
N ASP A 139 -2.19 10.07 2.52
CA ASP A 139 -1.67 11.00 1.51
C ASP A 139 -2.17 10.64 0.10
N LYS A 140 -2.27 9.35 -0.20
CA LYS A 140 -2.83 8.89 -1.48
C LYS A 140 -4.32 9.18 -1.56
N HIS A 141 -5.06 9.02 -0.47
CA HIS A 141 -6.51 9.22 -0.45
C HIS A 141 -6.89 10.70 -0.55
N LEU A 142 -6.19 11.58 0.15
CA LEU A 142 -6.42 13.02 0.12
C LEU A 142 -6.02 13.64 -1.22
N ASN A 143 -4.92 13.18 -1.82
CA ASN A 143 -4.37 13.76 -3.04
C ASN A 143 -4.76 13.03 -4.33
N LYS A 144 -5.64 12.02 -4.31
CA LYS A 144 -6.02 11.30 -5.53
C LYS A 144 -6.87 12.20 -6.43
N THR A 145 -6.46 12.30 -7.69
CA THR A 145 -7.34 12.85 -8.73
C THR A 145 -8.31 11.74 -9.17
N PRO A 146 -9.63 12.00 -9.21
CA PRO A 146 -10.59 11.01 -9.69
C PRO A 146 -10.34 10.70 -11.17
N VAL A 147 -10.61 9.46 -11.58
CA VAL A 147 -10.43 9.06 -12.97
C VAL A 147 -11.45 9.76 -13.88
N ARG A 148 -11.07 10.06 -15.12
CA ARG A 148 -11.96 10.77 -16.05
C ARG A 148 -13.33 10.12 -16.16
N GLY A 149 -13.40 8.80 -16.24
CA GLY A 149 -14.67 8.08 -16.37
C GLY A 149 -15.59 8.13 -15.15
N SER A 150 -15.06 8.37 -13.94
CA SER A 150 -15.89 8.54 -12.74
C SER A 150 -16.49 9.93 -12.64
N VAL A 151 -15.81 10.94 -13.21
CA VAL A 151 -16.32 12.32 -13.25
C VAL A 151 -17.19 12.53 -14.48
N MET A 152 -16.73 12.05 -15.64
CA MET A 152 -17.30 12.29 -16.96
C MET A 152 -17.37 10.95 -17.72
N PHE A 153 -18.51 10.28 -17.62
CA PHE A 153 -18.77 9.06 -18.38
C PHE A 153 -19.08 9.40 -19.84
N LYS A 154 -18.57 8.58 -20.77
CA LYS A 154 -18.69 8.83 -22.22
C LYS A 154 -20.10 8.57 -22.77
N LEU A 155 -20.98 7.92 -22.01
CA LEU A 155 -22.24 7.34 -22.47
C LEU A 155 -22.05 6.28 -23.59
N THR A 156 -23.04 5.40 -23.76
CA THR A 156 -23.06 4.48 -24.90
C THR A 156 -23.38 5.25 -26.20
N LYS A 157 -23.10 4.67 -27.38
CA LYS A 157 -23.45 5.33 -28.66
C LYS A 157 -24.95 5.61 -28.76
N GLY A 158 -25.80 4.67 -28.32
CA GLY A 158 -27.24 4.79 -28.38
C GLY A 158 -27.79 5.94 -27.54
N GLU A 159 -27.26 6.13 -26.33
CA GLU A 159 -27.63 7.26 -25.46
C GLU A 159 -27.16 8.59 -26.05
N ARG A 160 -25.94 8.64 -26.59
CA ARG A 160 -25.40 9.86 -27.22
C ARG A 160 -26.21 10.33 -28.42
N THR A 161 -26.70 9.40 -29.24
CA THR A 161 -27.48 9.74 -30.46
C THR A 161 -28.98 9.71 -30.22
N LYS A 162 -29.43 9.46 -28.98
CA LYS A 162 -30.85 9.26 -28.67
C LYS A 162 -31.68 10.47 -29.09
N ASP A 163 -31.22 11.66 -28.73
CA ASP A 163 -31.96 12.90 -28.98
C ASP A 163 -32.08 13.21 -30.47
N SER A 164 -31.00 13.01 -31.25
CA SER A 164 -31.02 13.12 -32.72
C SER A 164 -32.04 12.18 -33.34
N ARG A 165 -32.04 10.90 -32.93
CA ARG A 165 -33.02 9.93 -33.45
C ARG A 165 -34.45 10.29 -33.08
N ILE A 166 -34.68 10.83 -31.89
CA ILE A 166 -36.01 11.30 -31.48
C ILE A 166 -36.45 12.47 -32.36
N GLN A 167 -35.55 13.42 -32.63
CA GLN A 167 -35.82 14.55 -33.52
C GLN A 167 -36.15 14.08 -34.94
N GLU A 168 -35.37 13.15 -35.50
CA GLU A 168 -35.63 12.54 -36.81
C GLU A 168 -36.99 11.84 -36.87
N VAL A 169 -37.36 11.10 -35.82
CA VAL A 169 -38.69 10.44 -35.73
C VAL A 169 -39.81 11.48 -35.69
N ASN A 170 -39.67 12.55 -34.90
CA ASN A 170 -40.67 13.60 -34.81
C ASN A 170 -40.85 14.36 -36.13
N GLU A 171 -39.76 14.63 -36.84
CA GLU A 171 -39.79 15.26 -38.16
C GLU A 171 -40.42 14.34 -39.22
N ALA A 172 -40.12 13.04 -39.17
CA ALA A 172 -40.75 12.07 -40.06
C ALA A 172 -42.26 11.95 -39.80
N LEU A 173 -42.67 11.99 -38.53
CA LEU A 173 -44.09 11.96 -38.14
C LEU A 173 -44.84 13.19 -38.64
N SER A 174 -44.26 14.40 -38.53
CA SER A 174 -44.93 15.62 -39.00
C SER A 174 -45.15 15.64 -40.52
N LYS A 175 -44.21 15.08 -41.28
CA LYS A 175 -44.28 14.98 -42.75
C LYS A 175 -45.03 13.75 -43.27
N ALA A 176 -45.36 12.80 -42.40
CA ALA A 176 -45.92 11.51 -42.81
C ALA A 176 -47.23 11.64 -43.60
N ASP A 177 -48.15 12.50 -43.16
CA ASP A 177 -49.45 12.69 -43.82
C ASP A 177 -49.31 13.28 -45.23
N GLU A 178 -48.36 14.19 -45.43
CA GLU A 178 -48.07 14.79 -46.74
C GLU A 178 -47.58 13.74 -47.73
N ILE A 179 -46.65 12.89 -47.30
CA ILE A 179 -46.09 11.79 -48.10
C ILE A 179 -47.18 10.77 -48.46
N ILE A 180 -48.03 10.40 -47.49
CA ILE A 180 -49.16 9.50 -47.73
C ILE A 180 -50.12 10.13 -48.75
N ALA A 181 -50.40 11.42 -48.61
CA ALA A 181 -51.32 12.12 -49.50
C ALA A 181 -50.78 12.28 -50.93
N GLU A 182 -49.46 12.47 -51.07
CA GLU A 182 -48.77 12.46 -52.35
C GLU A 182 -48.84 11.08 -53.01
N HIS A 183 -48.46 10.03 -52.29
CA HIS A 183 -48.43 8.66 -52.81
C HIS A 183 -49.82 8.13 -53.23
N ARG A 184 -50.87 8.43 -52.43
CA ARG A 184 -52.26 8.03 -52.75
C ARG A 184 -52.94 8.92 -53.80
N GLY A 185 -52.35 10.08 -54.12
CA GLY A 185 -52.80 10.98 -55.17
C GLY A 185 -53.93 11.95 -54.79
N ARG A 186 -54.36 12.76 -55.77
CA ARG A 186 -55.27 13.91 -55.55
C ARG A 186 -56.62 13.55 -54.95
N ALA A 187 -57.18 12.39 -55.29
CA ALA A 187 -58.48 11.96 -54.75
C ALA A 187 -58.42 11.81 -53.22
N TYR A 188 -57.29 11.32 -52.70
CA TYR A 188 -57.07 11.17 -51.27
C TYR A 188 -56.90 12.52 -50.56
N ARG A 189 -56.17 13.47 -51.16
CA ARG A 189 -56.07 14.86 -50.63
C ARG A 189 -57.44 15.52 -50.46
N ARG A 190 -58.29 15.50 -51.49
CA ARG A 190 -59.65 16.06 -51.39
C ARG A 190 -60.49 15.38 -50.30
N LYS A 191 -60.28 14.08 -50.07
CA LYS A 191 -60.95 13.35 -49.00
C LYS A 191 -60.49 13.81 -47.61
N LEU A 192 -59.20 14.10 -47.44
CA LEU A 192 -58.65 14.65 -46.19
C LEU A 192 -59.18 16.07 -45.91
N GLU A 193 -59.21 16.95 -46.92
CA GLU A 193 -59.77 18.31 -46.81
C GLU A 193 -61.23 18.31 -46.36
N ARG A 194 -62.04 17.40 -46.91
CA ARG A 194 -63.43 17.23 -46.47
C ARG A 194 -63.51 16.72 -45.03
N LYS A 195 -62.59 15.83 -44.64
CA LYS A 195 -62.57 15.23 -43.30
C LYS A 195 -62.09 16.21 -42.23
N SER A 196 -61.16 17.11 -42.54
CA SER A 196 -60.68 18.13 -41.60
C SER A 196 -61.75 19.20 -41.29
N GLN A 197 -62.70 19.41 -42.20
CA GLN A 197 -63.84 20.31 -42.00
C GLN A 197 -64.99 19.66 -41.19
N GLN A 198 -64.95 18.35 -40.97
CA GLN A 198 -65.98 17.68 -40.18
C GLN A 198 -65.76 17.94 -38.69
N THR A 199 -66.85 18.23 -38.00
CA THR A 199 -66.83 18.39 -36.54
C THR A 199 -66.43 17.07 -35.89
N THR A 200 -65.56 17.13 -34.89
CA THR A 200 -65.19 15.95 -34.11
C THR A 200 -66.41 15.38 -33.38
N PRO A 201 -66.57 14.04 -33.35
CA PRO A 201 -67.62 13.41 -32.57
C PRO A 201 -67.40 13.63 -31.07
N TRP A 202 -68.45 13.42 -30.28
CA TRP A 202 -68.40 13.46 -28.82
C TRP A 202 -67.71 12.20 -28.28
N PHE A 203 -66.37 12.19 -28.23
CA PHE A 203 -65.49 11.47 -27.30
C PHE A 203 -64.03 11.63 -27.76
#